data_AF-M4D3Z5-F1
#
_entry.id   AF-M4D3Z5-F1
#
_cell.length_a   1.000
_cell.length_b   1.000
_cell.length_c   1.000
_cell.angle_alpha   90.00
_cell.angle_beta   90.00
_cell.angle_gamma   90.00
#
_symmetry.space_group_name_H-M   'P 1'
#
loop_
_entity.id
_entity.type
_entity.pdbx_description
1 polymer ?
#
loop_
_entity_poly.entity_id
_entity_poly.type
_entity_poly.pdbx_seq_one_letter_code
_entity_poly.pdbx_strand_id
1 'polypeptide(L)'
;MVVESLKGKLVLLSTTAYARFVVQRVFDSGSDASVRKVYSEIVNSDGGLDVLIIDPYGHYVVKAPLRRLTELNSTLFKIIALKVLERAAEHEKHEFAVHVLRECRYILYY
;
A
#
# COMPACT_ATOMS: atom_id res chain seq x y z
N MET A 1 -9.63 16.15 8.80
CA MET A 1 -9.77 14.68 9.07
C MET A 1 -8.41 14.14 9.51
N VAL A 2 -8.31 13.12 10.38
CA VAL A 2 -7.00 12.56 10.84
C VAL A 2 -6.04 12.27 9.67
N VAL A 3 -6.59 11.88 8.52
CA VAL A 3 -5.90 11.64 7.24
C VAL A 3 -5.05 12.81 6.74
N GLU A 4 -5.50 14.06 6.91
CA GLU A 4 -4.75 15.24 6.45
C GLU A 4 -3.53 15.54 7.33
N SER A 5 -3.58 15.17 8.61
CA SER A 5 -2.46 15.31 9.54
C SER A 5 -1.37 14.25 9.32
N LEU A 6 -1.67 13.20 8.56
CA LEU A 6 -0.74 12.11 8.20
C LEU A 6 0.06 12.41 6.93
N LYS A 7 -0.28 13.50 6.23
CA LYS A 7 0.35 13.95 4.99
C LYS A 7 1.86 14.19 5.18
N GLY A 8 2.69 13.60 4.33
CA GLY A 8 4.15 13.67 4.35
C GLY A 8 4.82 12.81 5.44
N LYS A 9 4.05 12.19 6.34
CA LYS A 9 4.55 11.32 7.41
C LYS A 9 4.07 9.87 7.26
N LEU A 10 3.31 9.58 6.21
CA LEU A 10 2.68 8.29 5.98
C LEU A 10 3.67 7.14 5.91
N VAL A 11 4.79 7.30 5.20
CA VAL A 11 5.83 6.28 5.13
C VAL A 11 6.40 6.01 6.52
N LEU A 12 6.81 7.05 7.25
CA LEU A 12 7.37 6.94 8.60
C LEU A 12 6.39 6.35 9.63
N LEU A 13 5.10 6.67 9.53
CA LEU A 13 4.09 6.16 10.45
C LEU A 13 3.74 4.70 10.14
N SER A 14 3.72 4.34 8.86
CA SER A 14 3.38 2.99 8.42
C SER A 14 4.43 1.93 8.79
N THR A 15 5.67 2.33 9.06
CA THR A 15 6.75 1.46 9.55
C THR A 15 6.79 1.36 11.09
N THR A 16 5.89 2.02 11.81
CA THR A 16 5.80 1.87 13.28
C THR A 16 4.72 0.85 13.67
N ALA A 17 5.05 -0.02 14.63
CA ALA A 17 4.19 -1.13 15.06
C ALA A 17 2.76 -0.71 15.46
N TYR A 18 2.59 0.51 15.98
CA TYR A 18 1.29 1.04 16.42
C TYR A 18 0.57 1.88 15.36
N ALA A 19 1.29 2.71 14.59
CA ALA A 19 0.61 3.57 13.62
C ALA A 19 0.17 2.82 12.35
N ARG A 20 0.69 1.60 12.10
CA ARG A 20 0.14 0.71 11.06
C ARG A 20 -1.36 0.44 11.22
N PHE A 21 -1.85 0.30 12.45
CA PHE A 21 -3.27 0.04 12.72
C PHE A 21 -4.12 1.28 12.45
N VAL A 22 -3.58 2.47 12.74
CA VAL A 22 -4.22 3.74 12.42
C VAL A 22 -4.30 3.91 10.90
N VAL A 23 -3.23 3.61 10.19
CA VAL A 23 -3.17 3.72 8.73
C VAL A 23 -4.10 2.67 8.07
N GLN A 24 -4.08 1.41 8.51
CA GLN A 24 -5.01 0.37 8.03
C GLN A 24 -6.46 0.78 8.27
N ARG A 25 -6.79 1.23 9.47
CA ARG A 25 -8.15 1.65 9.81
C ARG A 25 -8.58 2.89 9.04
N VAL A 26 -7.65 3.79 8.70
CA VAL A 26 -7.90 4.90 7.75
C VAL A 26 -8.21 4.37 6.34
N PHE A 27 -7.55 3.29 5.91
CA PHE A 27 -7.86 2.64 4.65
C PHE A 27 -9.19 1.86 4.65
N ASP A 28 -9.55 1.23 5.78
CA ASP A 28 -10.78 0.44 5.90
C ASP A 28 -12.04 1.31 6.10
N SER A 29 -11.92 2.39 6.88
CA SER A 29 -13.05 3.29 7.22
C SER A 29 -13.07 4.59 6.41
N GLY A 30 -12.02 4.85 5.63
CA GLY A 30 -11.89 6.05 4.83
C GLY A 30 -12.78 6.03 3.60
N SER A 31 -13.26 7.21 3.19
CA SER A 31 -13.91 7.35 1.89
C SER A 31 -12.95 6.95 0.76
N ASP A 32 -13.46 6.40 -0.34
CA ASP A 32 -12.63 5.96 -1.46
C ASP A 32 -11.77 7.10 -2.04
N ALA A 33 -12.26 8.34 -1.96
CA ALA A 33 -11.50 9.53 -2.34
C ALA A 33 -10.29 9.76 -1.42
N SER A 34 -10.47 9.58 -0.10
CA SER A 34 -9.37 9.67 0.87
C SER A 34 -8.36 8.54 0.67
N VAL A 35 -8.83 7.30 0.49
CA VAL A 35 -7.98 6.13 0.22
C VAL A 35 -7.12 6.34 -1.02
N ARG A 36 -7.73 6.77 -2.13
CA ARG A 36 -7.00 7.10 -3.37
C ARG A 36 -5.97 8.20 -3.17
N LYS A 37 -6.31 9.25 -2.43
CA LYS A 37 -5.41 10.39 -2.17
C LYS A 37 -4.19 9.97 -1.34
N VAL A 38 -4.41 9.22 -0.26
CA VAL A 38 -3.33 8.70 0.60
C VAL A 38 -2.43 7.74 -0.18
N TYR A 39 -3.01 6.85 -0.96
CA TYR A 39 -2.23 5.90 -1.73
C TYR A 39 -1.41 6.58 -2.84
N SER A 40 -2.02 7.54 -3.54
CA SER A 40 -1.31 8.35 -4.54
C SER A 40 -0.10 9.05 -3.93
N GLU A 41 -0.18 9.49 -2.68
CA GLU A 41 0.94 10.13 -1.99
C GLU A 41 2.08 9.15 -1.67
N ILE A 42 1.75 7.93 -1.25
CA ILE A 42 2.73 6.86 -1.02
C ILE A 42 3.43 6.48 -2.33
N VAL A 43 2.66 6.32 -3.42
CA VAL A 43 3.18 5.93 -4.74
C VAL A 43 4.01 7.04 -5.41
N ASN A 44 3.68 8.31 -5.13
CA ASN A 44 4.39 9.48 -5.63
C ASN A 44 5.56 9.90 -4.71
N SER A 45 5.67 9.31 -3.51
CA SER A 45 6.82 9.52 -2.64
C SER A 45 8.01 8.72 -3.17
N ASP A 46 9.16 9.37 -3.30
CA ASP A 46 10.35 8.76 -3.88
C ASP A 46 10.82 7.58 -3.02
N GLY A 47 10.76 6.36 -3.56
CA GLY A 47 11.05 5.10 -2.85
C GLY A 47 10.08 4.73 -1.71
N GLY A 48 9.04 5.53 -1.44
CA GLY A 48 8.14 5.32 -0.30
C GLY A 48 7.39 3.99 -0.35
N LEU A 49 6.99 3.56 -1.56
CA LEU A 49 6.32 2.29 -1.77
C LEU A 49 7.25 1.10 -1.48
N ASP A 50 8.50 1.15 -1.91
CA ASP A 50 9.47 0.06 -1.70
C ASP A 50 9.82 -0.11 -0.23
N VAL A 51 10.01 1.01 0.49
CA VAL A 51 10.24 1.02 1.93
C VAL A 51 9.10 0.31 2.66
N LEU A 52 7.84 0.53 2.26
CA LEU A 52 6.70 -0.12 2.90
C LEU A 52 6.58 -1.60 2.53
N ILE A 53 6.89 -1.96 1.29
CA ILE A 53 6.79 -3.34 0.82
C ILE A 53 7.74 -4.28 1.57
N ILE A 54 8.97 -3.81 1.85
CA ILE A 54 9.99 -4.60 2.55
C ILE A 54 9.87 -4.52 4.08
N ASP A 55 9.01 -3.65 4.61
CA ASP A 55 8.87 -3.43 6.05
C ASP A 55 7.93 -4.48 6.71
N PRO A 56 8.29 -4.98 7.91
CA PRO A 56 7.49 -5.96 8.67
C PRO A 56 6.07 -5.49 9.01
N TYR A 57 5.80 -4.18 8.99
CA TYR A 57 4.49 -3.59 9.26
C TYR A 57 3.90 -2.87 8.05
N GLY A 58 4.75 -2.24 7.23
CA GLY A 58 4.38 -1.48 6.04
C GLY A 58 3.70 -2.33 4.96
N HIS A 59 4.05 -3.61 4.84
CA HIS A 59 3.47 -4.45 3.79
C HIS A 59 1.96 -4.64 3.96
N TYR A 60 1.45 -4.59 5.20
CA TYR A 60 0.01 -4.59 5.45
C TYR A 60 -0.67 -3.29 5.01
N VAL A 61 0.03 -2.16 5.17
CA VAL A 61 -0.44 -0.84 4.73
C VAL A 61 -0.52 -0.78 3.20
N VAL A 62 0.34 -1.47 2.48
CA VAL A 62 0.27 -1.59 1.01
C VAL A 62 -0.89 -2.48 0.58
N LYS A 63 -1.18 -3.56 1.34
CA LYS A 63 -2.26 -4.51 1.03
C LYS A 63 -3.67 -3.99 1.26
N ALA A 64 -3.91 -3.21 2.32
CA ALA A 64 -5.23 -2.67 2.64
C ALA A 64 -5.89 -1.89 1.47
N PRO A 65 -5.23 -0.87 0.88
CA PRO A 65 -5.74 -0.16 -0.27
C PRO A 65 -5.81 -1.02 -1.53
N LEU A 66 -4.89 -1.98 -1.73
CA LEU A 66 -4.98 -2.93 -2.85
C LEU A 66 -6.29 -3.73 -2.78
N ARG A 67 -6.60 -4.35 -1.63
CA ARG A 67 -7.84 -5.12 -1.43
C ARG A 67 -9.07 -4.25 -1.64
N ARG A 68 -9.10 -3.07 -1.03
CA ARG A 68 -10.25 -2.17 -1.16
C ARG A 68 -10.45 -1.67 -2.60
N LEU A 69 -9.37 -1.37 -3.32
CA LEU A 69 -9.47 -0.95 -4.73
C LEU A 69 -9.90 -2.10 -5.65
N THR A 70 -9.53 -3.34 -5.32
CA THR A 70 -10.05 -4.54 -5.99
C THR A 70 -11.55 -4.70 -5.78
N GLU A 71 -12.05 -4.58 -4.55
CA GLU A 71 -13.49 -4.64 -4.24
C GLU A 71 -14.29 -3.56 -4.99
N LEU A 72 -13.69 -2.39 -5.19
CA LEU A 72 -14.28 -1.28 -5.93
C LEU A 72 -14.14 -1.39 -7.46
N ASN A 73 -13.54 -2.48 -7.97
CA ASN A 73 -13.22 -2.67 -9.40
C ASN A 73 -12.50 -1.47 -10.04
N SER A 74 -11.67 -0.77 -9.26
CA SER A 74 -11.02 0.46 -9.71
C SER A 74 -9.78 0.15 -10.55
N THR A 75 -9.65 0.71 -11.75
CA THR A 75 -8.45 0.54 -12.59
C THR A 75 -7.13 0.93 -11.91
N LEU A 76 -7.19 1.74 -10.85
CA LEU A 76 -6.05 2.09 -10.00
C LEU A 76 -5.34 0.88 -9.40
N PHE A 77 -6.04 -0.17 -8.95
CA PHE A 77 -5.36 -1.33 -8.36
C PHE A 77 -4.42 -1.99 -9.37
N LYS A 78 -4.78 -2.00 -10.66
CA LYS A 78 -3.97 -2.60 -11.72
C LYS A 78 -2.67 -1.84 -11.93
N ILE A 79 -2.74 -0.51 -11.99
CA ILE A 79 -1.58 0.36 -12.15
C ILE A 79 -0.60 0.14 -10.99
N ILE A 80 -1.13 0.06 -9.78
CA ILE A 80 -0.36 -0.15 -8.57
C ILE A 80 0.30 -1.54 -8.57
N ALA A 81 -0.48 -2.58 -8.82
CA ALA A 81 0.02 -3.95 -8.85
C ALA A 81 1.11 -4.12 -9.92
N LEU A 82 0.95 -3.51 -11.10
CA LEU A 82 1.98 -3.50 -12.14
C LEU A 82 3.26 -2.79 -11.68
N LYS A 83 3.15 -1.61 -11.07
CA LYS A 83 4.32 -0.86 -10.56
C LYS A 83 5.09 -1.64 -9.48
N VAL A 84 4.37 -2.38 -8.63
CA VAL A 84 4.99 -3.29 -7.65
C VAL A 84 5.69 -4.46 -8.35
N LEU A 85 5.08 -5.03 -9.38
CA LEU A 85 5.65 -6.15 -10.13
C LEU A 85 6.84 -5.76 -11.01
N GLU A 86 6.96 -4.51 -11.46
CA GLU A 86 8.14 -4.02 -12.20
C GLU A 86 9.44 -4.22 -11.40
N ARG A 87 9.37 -4.12 -10.07
CA ARG A 87 10.51 -4.34 -9.15
C ARG A 87 10.47 -5.69 -8.45
N ALA A 88 9.70 -6.65 -8.98
CA ALA A 88 9.52 -7.97 -8.36
C ALA A 88 10.84 -8.69 -8.06
N ALA A 89 11.85 -8.59 -8.94
CA ALA A 89 13.15 -9.23 -8.73
C ALA A 89 13.92 -8.70 -7.50
N GLU A 90 13.70 -7.43 -7.13
CA GLU A 90 14.27 -6.84 -5.92
C GLU A 90 13.44 -7.23 -4.69
N HIS A 91 12.12 -7.16 -4.83
CA HIS A 91 11.16 -7.49 -3.78
C HIS A 91 11.17 -8.97 -3.39
N GLU A 92 11.40 -9.91 -4.31
CA GLU A 92 11.45 -11.35 -4.02
C GLU A 92 12.54 -11.74 -3.02
N LYS A 93 13.56 -10.88 -2.84
CA LYS A 93 14.64 -11.08 -1.85
C LYS A 93 14.20 -10.79 -0.41
N HIS A 94 13.03 -10.18 -0.21
CA HIS A 94 12.53 -9.76 1.09
C HIS A 94 11.31 -10.60 1.51
N GLU A 95 11.34 -11.13 2.73
CA GLU A 95 10.30 -12.04 3.26
C GLU A 95 8.90 -11.41 3.34
N PHE A 96 8.81 -10.10 3.56
CA PHE A 96 7.52 -9.39 3.64
C PHE A 96 6.97 -9.01 2.26
N ALA A 97 7.88 -8.66 1.36
CA ALA A 97 7.55 -8.19 0.03
C ALA A 97 6.94 -9.28 -0.85
N VAL A 98 7.40 -10.53 -0.72
CA VAL A 98 6.77 -11.68 -1.39
C VAL A 98 5.30 -11.84 -1.05
N HIS A 99 4.86 -11.44 0.14
CA HIS A 99 3.45 -11.47 0.49
C HIS A 99 2.63 -10.41 -0.26
N VAL A 100 3.21 -9.26 -0.59
CA VAL A 100 2.57 -8.22 -1.41
C VAL A 100 2.55 -8.66 -2.87
N LEU A 101 3.67 -9.20 -3.38
CA LEU A 101 3.76 -9.71 -4.75
C LEU A 101 2.72 -10.79 -5.04
N ARG A 102 2.50 -11.72 -4.10
CA ARG A 102 1.47 -12.77 -4.24
C ARG A 102 0.06 -12.18 -4.36
N GLU A 103 -0.28 -11.19 -3.54
CA GLU A 103 -1.57 -10.49 -3.62
C GLU A 103 -1.74 -9.76 -4.95
N CYS A 104 -0.71 -9.02 -5.40
CA CYS A 104 -0.72 -8.36 -6.70
C CYS A 104 -0.95 -9.35 -7.85
N ARG A 105 -0.28 -10.51 -7.84
CA ARG A 105 -0.48 -11.55 -8.86
C ARG A 105 -1.88 -12.16 -8.79
N TYR A 106 -2.38 -12.44 -7.58
CA TYR A 106 -3.73 -12.96 -7.40
C TYR A 106 -4.77 -12.01 -8.00
N ILE A 107 -4.70 -10.73 -7.66
CA ILE A 107 -5.66 -9.71 -8.11
C ILE A 107 -5.59 -9.41 -9.62
N LEU A 108 -4.42 -9.58 -10.25
CA LEU A 108 -4.24 -9.28 -11.67
C LEU A 108 -4.59 -10.45 -12.59
N TYR A 109 -4.39 -11.68 -12.13
CA TYR A 109 -4.47 -12.88 -12.96
C TYR A 109 -5.58 -13.86 -12.56
N TYR A 110 -6.31 -13.58 -11.47
CA TYR A 110 -7.49 -14.29 -11.00
C TYR A 110 -8.61 -13.31 -10.64
#